data_AF-A0A7S1LNF8-F1
#
_entry.id   AF-A0A7S1LNF8-F1
#
_cell.length_a   1.000
_cell.length_b   1.000
_cell.length_c   1.000
_cell.angle_alpha   90.00
_cell.angle_beta   90.00
_cell.angle_gamma   90.00
#
_symmetry.space_group_name_H-M   'P 1'
#
loop_
_entity.id
_entity.type
_entity.pdbx_description
1 polymer ?
#
loop_
_entity_poly.entity_id
_entity_poly.type
_entity_poly.pdbx_seq_one_letter_code
_entity_poly.pdbx_strand_id
1 'polypeptide(L)'
;KVKHDGQTIAHFAAANGWRDALQWIRDCNGLGVDFLKQVSNVGQTIAHTAAAKAKRDVLAWIRDCNGLGGEFLKQVSIDGQTIAHWATVTGSRSVLEWIRDDEALGREFLKRVKNDGATIAHAAAAFDKRDELEWIRDCDGLGLEFLNQT
;
A
#
# COMPACT_ATOMS: atom_id res chain seq x y z
N LYS A 1 -6.76 -18.87 -11.21
CA LYS A 1 -5.37 -19.27 -11.50
C LYS A 1 -4.44 -18.12 -11.14
N VAL A 2 -3.32 -18.39 -10.48
CA VAL A 2 -2.27 -17.40 -10.19
C VAL A 2 -1.30 -17.32 -11.38
N LYS A 3 -0.71 -16.15 -11.65
CA LYS A 3 0.45 -16.04 -12.54
C LYS A 3 1.72 -16.56 -11.84
N HIS A 4 2.84 -16.64 -12.56
CA HIS A 4 4.13 -17.13 -12.06
C HIS A 4 4.68 -16.36 -10.83
N ASP A 5 4.16 -15.16 -10.56
CA ASP A 5 4.48 -14.31 -9.41
C ASP A 5 3.50 -14.50 -8.23
N GLY A 6 2.57 -15.44 -8.32
CA GLY A 6 1.53 -15.66 -7.30
C GLY A 6 0.37 -14.66 -7.37
N GLN A 7 0.37 -13.73 -8.32
CA GLN A 7 -0.71 -12.74 -8.44
C GLN A 7 -2.01 -13.39 -8.92
N THR A 8 -3.11 -13.06 -8.24
CA THR A 8 -4.47 -13.46 -8.60
C THR A 8 -5.14 -12.45 -9.53
N ILE A 9 -6.31 -12.80 -10.09
CA ILE A 9 -7.13 -11.85 -10.86
C ILE A 9 -7.51 -10.58 -10.05
N ALA A 10 -7.57 -10.68 -8.72
CA ALA A 10 -7.85 -9.54 -7.86
C ALA A 10 -6.68 -8.55 -7.82
N HIS A 11 -5.42 -9.03 -7.91
CA HIS A 11 -4.25 -8.15 -8.03
C HIS A 11 -4.29 -7.37 -9.34
N PHE A 12 -4.64 -8.03 -10.45
CA PHE A 12 -4.79 -7.34 -11.74
C PHE A 12 -5.92 -6.31 -11.73
N ALA A 13 -7.07 -6.63 -11.13
CA ALA A 13 -8.17 -5.67 -10.99
C ALA A 13 -7.75 -4.48 -10.12
N ALA A 14 -7.06 -4.72 -9.00
CA ALA A 14 -6.56 -3.67 -8.12
C ALA A 14 -5.52 -2.78 -8.79
N ALA A 15 -4.60 -3.34 -9.57
CA ALA A 15 -3.60 -2.58 -10.34
C ALA A 15 -4.24 -1.60 -11.34
N ASN A 16 -5.40 -1.97 -11.89
CA ASN A 16 -6.07 -1.18 -12.93
C ASN A 16 -7.17 -0.27 -12.38
N GLY A 17 -7.50 -0.34 -11.08
CA GLY A 17 -8.59 0.45 -10.51
C GLY A 17 -9.98 -0.14 -10.80
N TRP A 18 -10.07 -1.41 -11.15
CA TRP A 18 -11.34 -2.04 -11.54
C TRP A 18 -12.14 -2.46 -10.30
N ARG A 19 -12.67 -1.47 -9.58
CA ARG A 19 -13.46 -1.66 -8.36
C ARG A 19 -14.63 -2.60 -8.58
N ASP A 20 -15.37 -2.49 -9.68
CA ASP A 20 -16.54 -3.34 -9.94
C ASP A 20 -16.15 -4.81 -10.11
N ALA A 21 -14.98 -5.09 -10.68
CA ALA A 21 -14.45 -6.45 -10.77
C ALA A 21 -14.07 -7.00 -9.38
N LEU A 22 -13.48 -6.17 -8.51
CA LEU A 22 -13.18 -6.55 -7.13
C LEU A 22 -14.46 -6.82 -6.32
N GLN A 23 -15.48 -5.98 -6.50
CA GLN A 23 -16.80 -6.17 -5.91
C GLN A 23 -17.46 -7.46 -6.41
N TRP A 24 -17.39 -7.72 -7.72
CA TRP A 24 -17.90 -8.98 -8.27
C TRP A 24 -17.17 -10.19 -7.71
N ILE A 25 -15.83 -10.16 -7.58
CA ILE A 25 -15.06 -11.26 -6.97
C ILE A 25 -15.50 -11.51 -5.53
N ARG A 26 -15.70 -10.43 -4.75
CA ARG A 26 -16.18 -10.50 -3.37
C ARG A 26 -17.54 -11.20 -3.25
N ASP A 27 -18.45 -10.87 -4.16
CA ASP A 27 -19.84 -11.35 -4.11
C ASP A 27 -20.03 -12.68 -4.87
N CYS A 28 -19.01 -13.14 -5.59
CA CYS A 28 -19.03 -14.38 -6.36
C CYS A 28 -18.97 -15.61 -5.44
N ASN A 29 -19.96 -16.49 -5.58
CA ASN A 29 -19.99 -17.76 -4.88
C ASN A 29 -18.79 -18.64 -5.28
N GLY A 30 -18.00 -19.08 -4.29
CA GLY A 30 -16.78 -19.87 -4.50
C GLY A 30 -15.47 -19.07 -4.58
N LEU A 31 -15.51 -17.74 -4.59
CA LEU A 31 -14.32 -16.89 -4.40
C LEU A 31 -14.38 -16.16 -3.06
N GLY A 32 -15.31 -15.21 -2.93
CA GLY A 32 -15.55 -14.49 -1.69
C GLY A 32 -14.40 -13.59 -1.24
N VAL A 33 -14.53 -13.09 -0.01
CA VAL A 33 -13.54 -12.20 0.62
C VAL A 33 -12.19 -12.88 0.84
N ASP A 34 -12.16 -14.18 1.10
CA ASP A 34 -10.92 -14.91 1.34
C ASP A 34 -10.06 -15.03 0.07
N PHE A 35 -10.68 -15.04 -1.11
CA PHE A 35 -9.93 -14.93 -2.36
C PHE A 35 -9.23 -13.58 -2.51
N LEU A 36 -9.85 -12.48 -2.05
CA LEU A 36 -9.24 -11.14 -2.05
C LEU A 36 -8.06 -11.02 -1.08
N LYS A 37 -8.01 -11.88 -0.05
CA LYS A 37 -6.94 -11.91 0.95
C LYS A 37 -5.69 -12.68 0.50
N GLN A 38 -5.76 -13.39 -0.62
CA GLN A 38 -4.58 -14.10 -1.14
C GLN A 38 -3.46 -13.13 -1.47
N VAL A 39 -2.22 -13.55 -1.17
CA VAL A 39 -1.02 -12.76 -1.40
C VAL A 39 -0.20 -13.31 -2.56
N SER A 40 0.57 -12.45 -3.21
CA SER A 40 1.57 -12.86 -4.20
C SER A 40 2.74 -13.63 -3.56
N ASN A 41 3.67 -14.15 -4.38
CA ASN A 41 4.84 -14.88 -3.89
C ASN A 41 5.79 -14.03 -3.02
N VAL A 42 5.67 -12.70 -3.08
CA VAL A 42 6.43 -11.75 -2.25
C VAL A 42 5.59 -11.20 -1.08
N GLY A 43 4.43 -11.79 -0.81
CA GLY A 43 3.53 -11.39 0.27
C GLY A 43 2.72 -10.12 0.00
N GLN A 44 2.65 -9.65 -1.25
CA GLN A 44 1.83 -8.49 -1.56
C GLN A 44 0.35 -8.85 -1.54
N THR A 45 -0.44 -8.03 -0.87
CA THR A 45 -1.91 -8.02 -1.00
C THR A 45 -2.35 -7.19 -2.20
N ILE A 46 -3.65 -7.24 -2.53
CA ILE A 46 -4.26 -6.33 -3.51
C ILE A 46 -4.10 -4.84 -3.14
N ALA A 47 -3.97 -4.51 -1.84
CA ALA A 47 -3.74 -3.15 -1.38
C ALA A 47 -2.35 -2.63 -1.74
N HIS A 48 -1.31 -3.47 -1.61
CA HIS A 48 0.04 -3.13 -2.05
C HIS A 48 0.07 -2.84 -3.55
N THR A 49 -0.63 -3.66 -4.34
CA THR A 49 -0.74 -3.50 -5.79
C THR A 49 -1.47 -2.21 -6.18
N ALA A 50 -2.59 -1.91 -5.51
CA ALA A 50 -3.32 -0.66 -5.71
C ALA A 50 -2.48 0.58 -5.37
N ALA A 51 -1.73 0.55 -4.26
CA ALA A 51 -0.86 1.63 -3.83
C ALA A 51 0.27 1.91 -4.83
N ALA A 52 0.95 0.86 -5.31
CA ALA A 52 1.98 0.95 -6.35
C ALA A 52 1.43 1.47 -7.70
N LYS A 53 0.11 1.47 -7.91
CA LYS A 53 -0.54 1.96 -9.13
C LYS A 53 -1.38 3.22 -8.90
N ALA A 54 -1.18 3.88 -7.77
CA ALA A 54 -1.89 5.10 -7.38
C ALA A 54 -3.43 4.97 -7.36
N LYS A 55 -3.96 3.77 -7.10
CA LYS A 55 -5.41 3.48 -7.11
C LYS A 55 -6.02 3.75 -5.73
N ARG A 56 -6.10 5.05 -5.37
CA ARG A 56 -6.66 5.51 -4.09
C ARG A 56 -8.11 5.07 -3.87
N ASP A 57 -8.90 5.08 -4.94
CA ASP A 57 -10.30 4.63 -4.95
C ASP A 57 -10.45 3.15 -4.55
N VAL A 58 -9.55 2.29 -5.03
CA VAL A 58 -9.50 0.88 -4.63
C VAL A 58 -9.08 0.74 -3.17
N LEU A 59 -8.11 1.53 -2.70
CA LEU A 59 -7.69 1.50 -1.30
C LEU A 59 -8.81 1.93 -0.34
N ALA A 60 -9.55 2.98 -0.68
CA ALA A 60 -10.73 3.41 0.07
C ALA A 60 -11.83 2.33 0.05
N TRP A 61 -12.07 1.69 -1.10
CA TRP A 61 -13.00 0.56 -1.16
C TRP A 61 -12.55 -0.62 -0.29
N ILE A 62 -11.26 -0.96 -0.26
CA ILE A 62 -10.71 -2.03 0.60
C ILE A 62 -10.95 -1.69 2.08
N ARG A 63 -10.71 -0.43 2.49
CA ARG A 63 -10.94 0.05 3.85
C ARG A 63 -12.41 -0.14 4.27
N ASP A 64 -13.33 0.17 3.38
CA ASP A 64 -14.77 0.15 3.67
C ASP A 64 -15.39 -1.24 3.42
N CYS A 65 -14.65 -2.16 2.79
CA CYS A 65 -15.11 -3.50 2.46
C CYS A 65 -15.20 -4.38 3.71
N ASN A 66 -16.41 -4.79 4.08
CA ASN A 66 -16.64 -5.77 5.14
C ASN A 66 -15.82 -7.05 4.89
N GLY A 67 -15.06 -7.48 5.89
CA GLY A 67 -14.17 -8.64 5.85
C GLY A 67 -12.73 -8.35 5.39
N LEU A 68 -12.41 -7.12 4.95
CA LEU A 68 -11.04 -6.63 4.73
C LEU A 68 -10.67 -5.57 5.77
N GLY A 69 -11.06 -4.31 5.54
CA GLY A 69 -10.92 -3.23 6.52
C GLY A 69 -9.51 -2.64 6.66
N GLY A 70 -9.35 -1.74 7.63
CA GLY A 70 -8.08 -1.08 7.94
C GLY A 70 -6.95 -2.05 8.34
N GLU A 71 -7.26 -3.13 9.05
CA GLU A 71 -6.25 -4.15 9.41
C GLU A 71 -5.69 -4.88 8.18
N PHE A 72 -6.50 -5.05 7.14
CA PHE A 72 -6.01 -5.59 5.87
C PHE A 72 -5.04 -4.62 5.16
N LEU A 73 -5.30 -3.31 5.23
CA LEU A 73 -4.39 -2.28 4.71
C LEU A 73 -3.06 -2.21 5.48
N LYS A 74 -3.05 -2.64 6.75
CA LYS A 74 -1.87 -2.65 7.61
C LYS A 74 -0.95 -3.85 7.40
N GLN A 75 -1.37 -4.84 6.62
CA GLN A 75 -0.53 -5.99 6.30
C GLN A 75 0.74 -5.54 5.57
N VAL A 76 1.81 -6.32 5.76
CA VAL A 76 3.12 -6.08 5.15
C VAL A 76 3.48 -7.21 4.21
N SER A 77 4.30 -6.89 3.20
CA SER A 77 4.94 -7.90 2.35
C SER A 77 5.93 -8.76 3.15
N ILE A 78 6.52 -9.79 2.51
CA ILE A 78 7.55 -10.64 3.13
C ILE A 78 8.72 -9.80 3.67
N ASP A 79 9.12 -8.74 2.96
CA ASP A 79 10.21 -7.85 3.36
C ASP A 79 9.77 -6.75 4.36
N GLY A 80 8.54 -6.83 4.89
CA GLY A 80 8.00 -5.86 5.84
C GLY A 80 7.51 -4.56 5.20
N GLN A 81 7.38 -4.50 3.87
CA GLN A 81 6.94 -3.27 3.21
C GLN A 81 5.44 -3.06 3.39
N THR A 82 5.05 -1.87 3.82
CA THR A 82 3.65 -1.41 3.88
C THR A 82 3.18 -0.85 2.54
N ILE A 83 1.88 -0.62 2.37
CA ILE A 83 1.33 0.09 1.20
C ILE A 83 1.96 1.48 0.99
N ALA A 84 2.45 2.14 2.05
CA ALA A 84 3.12 3.43 1.94
C ALA A 84 4.47 3.32 1.22
N HIS A 85 5.27 2.28 1.52
CA HIS A 85 6.53 2.03 0.81
C HIS A 85 6.29 1.86 -0.69
N TRP A 86 5.30 1.05 -1.06
CA TRP A 86 4.94 0.81 -2.47
C TRP A 86 4.43 2.07 -3.18
N ALA A 87 3.61 2.89 -2.51
CA ALA A 87 3.18 4.18 -3.03
C ALA A 87 4.37 5.13 -3.25
N THR A 88 5.35 5.14 -2.34
CA THR A 88 6.54 5.98 -2.45
C THR A 88 7.43 5.56 -3.61
N VAL A 89 7.70 4.26 -3.80
CA VAL A 89 8.52 3.77 -4.93
C VAL A 89 8.00 4.28 -6.27
N THR A 90 6.69 4.48 -6.41
CA THR A 90 6.07 4.97 -7.64
C THR A 90 5.76 6.47 -7.65
N GLY A 91 6.08 7.21 -6.60
CA GLY A 91 5.79 8.65 -6.49
C GLY A 91 4.29 8.96 -6.36
N SER A 92 3.50 8.05 -5.78
CA SER A 92 2.05 8.18 -5.67
C SER A 92 1.65 9.12 -4.52
N ARG A 93 1.91 10.43 -4.66
CA ARG A 93 1.59 11.45 -3.63
C ARG A 93 0.17 11.36 -3.09
N SER A 94 -0.80 11.22 -3.99
CA SER A 94 -2.23 11.16 -3.64
C SER A 94 -2.58 9.98 -2.72
N VAL A 95 -1.83 8.88 -2.79
CA VAL A 95 -2.00 7.74 -1.89
C VAL A 95 -1.33 8.01 -0.55
N LEU A 96 -0.14 8.64 -0.54
CA LEU A 96 0.56 8.98 0.71
C LEU A 96 -0.22 10.00 1.55
N GLU A 97 -0.78 11.02 0.90
CA GLU A 97 -1.67 11.99 1.56
C GLU A 97 -2.95 11.32 2.07
N TRP A 98 -3.54 10.43 1.27
CA TRP A 98 -4.70 9.66 1.73
C TRP A 98 -4.36 8.80 2.95
N ILE A 99 -3.23 8.10 2.96
CA ILE A 99 -2.78 7.31 4.13
C ILE A 99 -2.61 8.21 5.37
N ARG A 100 -2.01 9.40 5.20
CA ARG A 100 -1.79 10.37 6.29
C ARG A 100 -3.11 10.78 6.94
N ASP A 101 -4.14 10.99 6.13
CA ASP A 101 -5.42 11.55 6.54
C ASP A 101 -6.48 10.47 6.84
N ASP A 102 -6.19 9.20 6.54
CA ASP A 102 -7.11 8.08 6.77
C ASP A 102 -7.17 7.69 8.26
N GLU A 103 -8.38 7.58 8.80
CA GLU A 103 -8.62 7.31 10.22
C GLU A 103 -8.09 5.95 10.69
N ALA A 104 -8.03 4.94 9.82
CA ALA A 104 -7.57 3.61 10.19
C ALA A 104 -6.03 3.48 10.15
N LEU A 105 -5.36 4.35 9.40
CA LEU A 105 -3.91 4.32 9.18
C LEU A 105 -3.22 5.49 9.90
N GLY A 106 -3.49 6.71 9.42
CA GLY A 106 -2.95 7.95 9.93
C GLY A 106 -1.44 8.13 9.71
N ARG A 107 -0.93 9.27 10.19
CA ARG A 107 0.48 9.66 10.12
C ARG A 107 1.44 8.62 10.68
N GLU A 108 1.10 7.98 11.80
CA GLU A 108 1.98 6.97 12.43
C GLU A 108 2.22 5.75 11.52
N PHE A 109 1.29 5.44 10.62
CA PHE A 109 1.48 4.37 9.64
C PHE A 109 2.62 4.67 8.66
N LEU A 110 2.83 5.94 8.30
CA LEU A 110 3.90 6.38 7.41
C LEU A 110 5.29 6.27 8.04
N LYS A 111 5.38 6.19 9.38
CA LYS A 111 6.65 6.04 10.12
C LYS A 111 7.15 4.59 10.19
N ARG A 112 6.32 3.61 9.80
CA ARG A 112 6.69 2.20 9.86
C ARG A 112 7.92 1.93 9.00
N VAL A 113 8.82 1.12 9.54
CA VAL A 113 10.00 0.62 8.82
C VAL A 113 9.73 -0.78 8.28
N LYS A 114 10.33 -1.10 7.14
CA LYS A 114 10.38 -2.49 6.65
C LYS A 114 11.46 -3.28 7.40
N ASN A 115 11.64 -4.56 7.09
CA ASN A 115 12.45 -5.49 7.91
C ASN A 115 13.92 -5.05 8.12
N ASP A 116 14.50 -4.30 7.18
CA ASP A 116 15.88 -3.79 7.28
C ASP A 116 15.99 -2.42 7.97
N GLY A 117 14.89 -1.91 8.53
CA GLY A 117 14.85 -0.58 9.16
C GLY A 117 14.60 0.58 8.18
N ALA A 118 14.50 0.33 6.87
CA ALA A 118 14.25 1.39 5.90
C ALA A 118 12.83 1.96 6.04
N THR A 119 12.72 3.28 5.95
CA THR A 119 11.48 4.07 5.95
C THR A 119 11.03 4.40 4.53
N ILE A 120 9.87 5.06 4.39
CA ILE A 120 9.46 5.65 3.11
C ILE A 120 10.44 6.73 2.60
N ALA A 121 11.18 7.42 3.47
CA ALA A 121 12.22 8.37 3.04
C ALA A 121 13.38 7.64 2.34
N HIS A 122 13.81 6.49 2.86
CA HIS A 122 14.81 5.66 2.22
C HIS A 122 14.33 5.17 0.84
N ALA A 123 13.06 4.76 0.74
CA ALA A 123 12.46 4.39 -0.54
C ALA A 123 12.43 5.58 -1.51
N ALA A 124 12.05 6.76 -1.06
CA ALA A 124 12.02 7.94 -1.90
C ALA A 124 13.40 8.29 -2.46
N ALA A 125 14.44 8.24 -1.61
CA ALA A 125 15.83 8.44 -2.05
C ALA A 125 16.31 7.36 -3.02
N ALA A 126 16.02 6.08 -2.75
CA ALA A 126 16.45 4.96 -3.59
C ALA A 126 15.82 4.98 -5.00
N PHE A 127 14.66 5.60 -5.17
CA PHE A 127 13.91 5.64 -6.43
C PHE A 127 13.82 7.05 -7.06
N ASP A 128 14.68 7.98 -6.63
CA ASP A 128 14.77 9.36 -7.14
C ASP A 128 13.42 10.11 -7.09
N LYS A 129 12.76 10.03 -5.93
CA LYS A 129 11.46 10.66 -5.65
C LYS A 129 11.66 11.93 -4.84
N ARG A 130 12.28 12.93 -5.50
CA ARG A 130 12.63 14.21 -4.87
C ARG A 130 11.42 14.90 -4.26
N ASP A 131 10.31 14.99 -4.99
CA ASP A 131 9.12 15.67 -4.51
C ASP A 131 8.58 14.97 -3.24
N GLU A 132 8.62 13.64 -3.20
CA GLU A 132 8.23 12.84 -2.03
C GLU A 132 9.15 13.09 -0.84
N LEU A 133 10.46 13.23 -1.05
CA LEU A 133 11.40 13.59 0.02
C LEU A 133 11.07 14.97 0.60
N GLU A 134 10.81 15.96 -0.25
CA GLU A 134 10.42 17.31 0.19
C GLU A 134 9.11 17.28 0.98
N TRP A 135 8.15 16.46 0.55
CA TRP A 135 6.89 16.31 1.29
C TRP A 135 7.03 15.54 2.60
N ILE A 136 7.87 14.50 2.63
CA ILE A 136 8.17 13.77 3.86
C ILE A 136 8.85 14.70 4.87
N ARG A 137 9.77 15.58 4.42
CA ARG A 137 10.37 16.63 5.27
C ARG A 137 9.30 17.49 5.90
N ASP A 138 8.38 17.99 5.07
CA ASP A 138 7.39 18.98 5.48
C ASP A 138 6.26 18.34 6.30
N CYS A 139 6.14 17.01 6.27
CA CYS A 139 5.29 16.25 7.17
C CYS A 139 6.01 16.00 8.51
N ASP A 140 5.77 16.87 9.50
CA ASP A 140 6.29 16.74 10.87
C ASP A 140 6.39 15.29 11.38
N GLY A 141 7.58 14.88 11.83
CA GLY A 141 7.83 13.58 12.45
C GLY A 141 7.91 12.38 11.51
N LEU A 142 7.85 12.53 10.17
CA LEU A 142 7.97 11.41 9.22
C LEU A 142 9.41 11.06 8.80
N GLY A 143 10.41 11.56 9.52
CA GLY A 143 11.72 10.92 9.54
C GLY A 143 12.83 11.59 8.73
N LEU A 144 12.94 12.92 8.75
CA LEU A 144 14.23 13.56 8.48
C LEU A 144 15.02 13.91 9.76
N GLU A 145 14.48 13.59 10.94
CA GLU A 145 15.17 13.82 12.23
C GLU A 145 16.50 13.04 12.32
N PHE A 146 16.62 11.92 11.59
CA PHE A 146 17.83 11.10 11.51
C PHE A 146 18.90 11.67 10.57
N LEU A 147 18.54 12.59 9.65
CA LEU A 147 19.49 13.23 8.74
C LEU A 147 20.25 14.40 9.38
N ASN A 148 19.79 14.89 10.53
CA ASN A 148 20.42 15.97 11.28
C ASN A 148 21.42 15.47 12.35
N GLN A 149 21.71 14.17 12.39
CA GLN A 149 22.77 13.62 13.23
C GLN A 149 24.06 13.48 12.40
N THR A 150 24.81 14.57 12.29
CA THR A 150 26.23 14.58 11.90
C THR A 150 27.03 15.31 12.96
#